data_AF-A0A822FTT9-F1
#
_entry.id   AF-A0A822FTT9-F1
#
_cell.length_a   1.000
_cell.length_b   1.000
_cell.length_c   1.000
_cell.angle_alpha   90.00
_cell.angle_beta   90.00
_cell.angle_gamma   90.00
#
_symmetry.space_group_name_H-M   'P 1'
#
loop_
_entity.id
_entity.type
_entity.pdbx_description
1 polymer ?
#
loop_
_entity_poly.entity_id
_entity_poly.type
_entity_poly.pdbx_seq_one_letter_code
_entity_poly.pdbx_strand_id
1 'polypeptide(L)' 'ETYCNAFHHCIGGTDHIVRCTGELQWDDRKKECGWESFVRCGSPKKMLPHENKFNSTFCTGRNDG' A
#
# COMPACT_ATOMS: atom_id res chain seq x y z
N GLU A 1 -0.58 2.69 9.32
CA GLU A 1 -0.83 1.24 9.15
C GLU A 1 -0.55 0.90 7.70
N THR A 2 0.14 -0.20 7.42
CA THR A 2 0.50 -0.57 6.04
C THR A 2 -0.39 -1.71 5.59
N TYR A 3 -1.08 -1.53 4.48
CA TYR A 3 -1.90 -2.58 3.88
C TYR A 3 -1.05 -3.45 2.96
N CYS A 4 -1.33 -4.75 2.91
CA CYS A 4 -0.59 -5.69 2.08
C CYS A 4 -0.95 -5.57 0.61
N ASN A 5 -2.21 -5.23 0.33
CA ASN A 5 -2.77 -5.12 -1.02
C ASN A 5 -2.81 -3.67 -1.51
N ALA A 6 -2.10 -2.75 -0.86
CA ALA A 6 -2.02 -1.37 -1.32
C ALA A 6 -0.67 -0.76 -0.93
N PHE A 7 -0.22 0.21 -1.72
CA PHE A 7 1.00 0.95 -1.42
C PHE A 7 0.74 2.45 -1.38
N HIS A 8 1.57 3.14 -0.61
CA HIS A 8 1.56 4.59 -0.49
C HIS A 8 2.49 5.17 -1.55
N HIS A 9 1.94 6.01 -2.40
CA HIS A 9 2.68 6.79 -3.37
C HIS A 9 2.60 8.26 -2.96
N CYS A 10 3.69 8.81 -2.47
CA CYS A 10 3.74 10.22 -2.10
C CYS A 10 3.93 11.08 -3.37
N ILE A 11 3.02 12.02 -3.61
CA ILE A 11 3.16 13.02 -4.69
C ILE A 11 2.99 14.40 -4.06
N GLY A 12 4.08 15.16 -3.91
CA GLY A 12 4.04 16.51 -3.36
C GLY A 12 3.46 16.58 -1.94
N GLY A 13 3.84 15.63 -1.08
CA GLY A 13 3.31 15.51 0.29
C GLY A 13 1.88 14.95 0.39
N THR A 14 1.25 14.62 -0.74
CA THR A 14 -0.06 13.96 -0.79
C THR A 14 0.12 12.45 -0.83
N ASP A 15 -0.59 11.72 0.02
CA ASP A 15 -0.56 10.26 0.04
C ASP A 15 -1.57 9.69 -0.96
N HIS A 16 -1.05 9.03 -2.00
CA HIS A 16 -1.85 8.31 -2.97
C HIS A 16 -1.78 6.83 -2.68
N ILE A 17 -2.87 6.27 -2.17
CA ILE A 17 -2.98 4.84 -1.98
C ILE A 17 -3.40 4.19 -3.28
N VAL A 18 -2.51 3.33 -3.79
CA VAL A 18 -2.79 2.51 -4.96
C VAL A 18 -3.00 1.08 -4.51
N ARG A 19 -4.20 0.57 -4.79
CA ARG A 19 -4.62 -0.77 -4.37
C ARG A 19 -4.43 -1.78 -5.50
N CYS A 20 -3.89 -2.94 -5.14
CA CYS A 20 -3.88 -4.14 -5.96
C CYS A 20 -5.27 -4.76 -6.10
N THR A 21 -5.51 -5.36 -7.26
CA THR A 21 -6.79 -6.01 -7.58
C THR A 21 -6.97 -7.28 -6.75
N GLY A 22 -8.18 -7.45 -6.19
CA GLY A 22 -8.54 -8.64 -5.43
C GLY A 22 -7.69 -8.84 -4.17
N GLU A 23 -7.06 -10.01 -4.08
CA GLU A 23 -6.20 -10.46 -2.98
C GLU A 23 -4.70 -10.36 -3.26
N LEU A 24 -4.34 -9.77 -4.40
CA LEU A 24 -2.94 -9.53 -4.75
C LEU A 24 -2.32 -8.56 -3.74
N GLN A 25 -1.05 -8.81 -3.43
CA GLN A 25 -0.26 -8.03 -2.52
C GLN A 25 0.75 -7.18 -3.29
N TRP A 26 1.01 -5.98 -2.79
CA TRP A 26 2.04 -5.12 -3.35
C TRP A 26 3.43 -5.68 -3.05
N ASP A 27 4.14 -6.06 -4.11
CA ASP A 27 5.55 -6.43 -4.02
C ASP A 27 6.40 -5.18 -4.22
N ASP A 28 6.85 -4.57 -3.12
CA ASP A 28 7.69 -3.38 -3.21
C ASP A 28 9.02 -3.63 -3.92
N ARG A 29 9.52 -4.88 -3.91
CA ARG A 29 10.78 -5.23 -4.58
C ARG A 29 10.63 -5.25 -6.10
N LYS A 30 9.46 -5.62 -6.59
CA LYS A 30 9.14 -5.69 -8.03
C LYS A 30 8.33 -4.50 -8.52
N LYS A 31 7.79 -3.68 -7.60
CA LYS A 31 6.84 -2.59 -7.89
C LYS A 31 5.62 -3.08 -8.68
N GLU A 32 5.14 -4.27 -8.34
CA GLU A 32 3.99 -4.91 -9.00
C GLU A 32 3.09 -5.62 -7.98
N CYS A 33 1.84 -5.85 -8.36
CA CYS A 33 0.91 -6.66 -7.58
C CYS A 33 1.18 -8.14 -7.83
N GLY A 34 1.59 -8.87 -6.80
CA GLY A 34 1.91 -10.29 -6.85
C GLY A 34 1.08 -11.11 -5.86
N TRP A 35 1.13 -12.42 -6.00
CA TRP A 35 0.48 -13.33 -5.05
C TRP A 35 1.23 -13.34 -3.71
N GLU A 36 0.48 -13.46 -2.63
CA GLU A 36 1.00 -13.53 -1.26
C GLU A 36 1.99 -14.68 -1.01
N SER A 37 2.01 -15.70 -1.86
CA SER A 37 3.00 -16.78 -1.82
C SER A 37 4.42 -16.29 -2.14
N PHE A 38 4.54 -15.18 -2.88
CA PHE A 38 5.81 -14.58 -3.30
C PHE A 38 6.08 -13.25 -2.60
N VAL A 39 5.01 -12.53 -2.20
CA VAL A 39 5.09 -11.26 -1.49
C VAL A 39 5.12 -11.49 0.01
N ARG A 40 6.18 -11.02 0.67
CA ARG A 40 6.32 -11.08 2.14
C ARG A 40 5.65 -9.84 2.76
N CYS A 41 4.33 -9.83 2.85
CA CYS A 41 3.65 -8.85 3.70
C CYS A 41 3.65 -9.31 5.17
N GLY A 42 3.81 -8.36 6.10
CA GLY A 42 3.81 -8.63 7.53
C GLY A 42 2.48 -9.23 8.03
N SER A 43 2.55 -10.03 9.10
CA SER A 43 1.39 -10.57 9.81
C SER A 43 1.05 -9.69 11.02
N PRO A 44 -0.20 -9.26 11.22
CA PRO A 44 -1.40 -9.64 10.48
C PRO A 44 -1.52 -8.96 9.11
N LYS A 45 -1.99 -9.71 8.11
CA LYS A 45 -2.25 -9.19 6.77
C LYS A 45 -3.42 -8.22 6.82
N LYS A 46 -3.15 -6.92 6.85
CA LYS A 46 -4.20 -5.90 6.71
C LYS A 46 -4.46 -5.71 5.22
N MET A 47 -5.63 -6.12 4.77
CA MET A 47 -6.13 -5.76 3.44
C MET A 47 -6.94 -4.49 3.55
N LEU A 48 -6.64 -3.51 2.72
CA LEU A 48 -7.52 -2.36 2.55
C LEU A 48 -8.87 -2.94 2.09
N PRO A 49 -10.02 -2.61 2.70
CA PRO A 49 -11.32 -2.91 2.11
C PRO A 49 -11.57 -2.01 0.89
N HIS A 50 -12.54 -2.34 0.04
CA HIS A 50 -12.96 -1.49 -1.09
C HIS A 50 -13.80 -0.28 -0.61
N GLU A 51 -13.42 0.29 0.52
CA GLU A 51 -14.08 1.44 1.13
C GLU A 51 -13.08 2.59 1.07
N ASN A 52 -13.44 3.65 0.35
CA ASN A 52 -12.59 4.83 0.07
C ASN A 52 -12.31 5.73 1.29
N LYS A 53 -12.41 5.19 2.52
CA LYS A 53 -12.20 5.95 3.76
C LYS A 53 -10.81 5.77 4.33
N PHE A 54 -9.78 6.04 3.54
CA PHE A 54 -8.42 6.09 4.07
C PHE A 54 -7.80 7.46 3.85
N ASN A 55 -7.92 8.32 4.87
CA ASN A 55 -7.11 9.53 4.95
C ASN A 55 -5.76 9.13 5.54
N SER A 56 -4.81 8.82 4.65
CA SER A 56 -3.42 8.56 5.04
C SER A 56 -2.68 9.87 5.23
N THR A 57 -2.21 10.13 6.44
CA THR A 57 -1.23 11.19 6.71
C THR A 57 0.21 10.68 6.57
N PHE A 58 0.42 9.49 5.96
CA PHE A 58 1.74 8.86 5.89
C PHE A 58 2.76 9.71 5.10
N CYS A 59 2.34 10.39 4.04
CA CYS A 59 3.20 11.31 3.29
C CYS A 59 3.25 12.73 3.87
N THR A 60 2.36 13.07 4.80
CA THR A 60 2.27 14.43 5.34
C THR A 60 3.45 14.72 6.27
N GLY A 61 4.37 15.57 5.81
CA GLY A 61 5.56 15.97 6.58
C GLY A 61 6.77 15.04 6.45
N ARG A 62 6.75 14.06 5.54
CA ARG A 62 7.96 13.32 5.13
C ARG A 62 8.53 13.96 3.87
N ASN A 63 9.76 14.44 3.94
CA ASN A 63 10.47 14.93 2.77
C ASN A 63 10.63 13.76 1.79
N ASP A 64 10.08 13.89 0.58
CA ASP A 64 10.24 12.91 -0.50
C ASP A 64 11.74 12.65 -0.71
N GLY A 65 12.20 11.44 -0.35
CA GLY A 65 13.60 11.02 -0.39
C GLY A 65 13.77 9.82 -1.31
#